data_AF-A0A960P119-F1
#
_entry.id   AF-A0A960P119-F1
#
_cell.length_a   1.000
_cell.length_b   1.000
_cell.length_c   1.000
_cell.angle_alpha   90.00
_cell.angle_beta   90.00
_cell.angle_gamma   90.00
#
_symmetry.space_group_name_H-M   'P 1'
#
loop_
_entity.id
_entity.type
_entity.pdbx_description
1 polymer ?
#
loop_
_entity_poly.entity_id
_entity_poly.type
_entity_poly.pdbx_seq_one_letter_code
_entity_poly.pdbx_strand_id
1 'polypeptide(L)'
;EVRRERLAALYDLTVRAVGERNLSPLLRHAETVARERFEAGFDLTEIQTAFNVLEERIWSALVANLAQEELARAFGLVGTALGAGKDRLAATYVSLVSRGGIRSLDLSALFRGTADG
;
A
#
# COMPACT_ATOMS: atom_id res chain seq x y z
N GLU A 1 13.69 4.13 -14.68
CA GLU A 1 14.41 3.67 -13.45
C GLU A 1 13.58 3.73 -12.17
N VAL A 2 12.80 4.79 -11.92
CA VAL A 2 12.01 5.01 -10.68
C VAL A 2 11.20 3.80 -10.16
N ARG A 3 10.60 2.99 -11.05
CA ARG A 3 9.82 1.80 -10.65
C ARG A 3 10.70 0.73 -9.98
N ARG A 4 11.92 0.54 -10.47
CA ARG A 4 12.87 -0.46 -9.95
C ARG A 4 13.43 -0.02 -8.60
N GLU A 5 13.76 1.26 -8.45
CA GLU A 5 14.23 1.84 -7.18
C GLU A 5 13.17 1.75 -6.09
N ARG A 6 11.90 2.04 -6.41
CA ARG A 6 10.78 1.91 -5.47
C ARG A 6 10.56 0.46 -5.02
N LEU A 7 10.67 -0.50 -5.93
CA LEU A 7 10.58 -1.92 -5.59
C LEU A 7 11.75 -2.38 -4.71
N ALA A 8 12.97 -1.90 -4.98
CA ALA A 8 14.14 -2.17 -4.14
C ALA A 8 13.97 -1.59 -2.73
N ALA A 9 13.50 -0.34 -2.62
CA ALA A 9 13.22 0.28 -1.32
C ALA A 9 12.14 -0.48 -0.54
N LEU A 10 11.07 -0.92 -1.19
CA LEU A 10 10.03 -1.72 -0.55
C LEU A 10 10.57 -3.07 -0.08
N TYR A 11 11.40 -3.74 -0.89
CA TYR A 11 12.08 -4.98 -0.52
C TYR A 11 12.98 -4.79 0.71
N ASP A 12 13.85 -3.79 0.70
CA ASP A 12 14.76 -3.49 1.81
C ASP A 12 14.00 -3.21 3.11
N LEU A 13 12.89 -2.46 3.02
CA LEU A 13 12.03 -2.19 4.15
C LEU A 13 11.34 -3.46 4.68
N THR A 14 10.92 -4.37 3.81
CA THR A 14 10.35 -5.67 4.22
C THR A 14 11.39 -6.52 4.94
N VAL A 15 12.62 -6.61 4.41
CA VAL A 15 13.71 -7.36 5.04
C VAL A 15 14.02 -6.80 6.44
N ARG A 16 14.17 -5.48 6.56
CA ARG A 16 14.40 -4.81 7.85
C ARG A 16 13.23 -5.00 8.82
N ALA A 17 12.00 -4.86 8.33
CA ALA A 17 10.81 -5.00 9.18
C ALA A 17 10.68 -6.40 9.78
N VAL A 18 11.02 -7.44 9.00
CA VAL A 18 11.07 -8.83 9.47
C VAL A 18 12.25 -9.04 10.43
N GLY A 19 13.45 -8.58 10.09
CA GLY A 19 14.65 -8.77 10.92
C GLY A 19 14.59 -8.04 12.27
N GLU A 20 14.12 -6.80 12.27
CA GLU A 20 14.01 -5.95 13.47
C GLU A 20 12.68 -6.13 14.21
N ARG A 21 11.76 -6.95 13.67
CA ARG A 21 10.37 -7.08 14.14
C ARG A 21 9.66 -5.73 14.31
N ASN A 22 9.94 -4.80 13.41
CA ASN A 22 9.40 -3.44 13.43
C ASN A 22 8.78 -3.08 12.09
N LEU A 23 7.45 -3.13 12.01
CA LEU A 23 6.72 -2.81 10.79
C LEU A 23 6.65 -1.29 10.51
N SER A 24 6.95 -0.43 11.49
CA SER A 24 6.72 1.01 11.40
C SER A 24 7.34 1.68 10.16
N PRO A 25 8.60 1.38 9.76
CA PRO A 25 9.20 1.96 8.56
C PRO A 25 8.47 1.55 7.28
N LEU A 26 8.07 0.29 7.17
CA LEU A 26 7.31 -0.25 6.04
C LEU A 26 5.93 0.43 5.93
N LEU A 27 5.24 0.58 7.05
CA LEU A 27 3.92 1.24 7.09
C LEU A 27 4.01 2.71 6.65
N ARG A 28 5.00 3.47 7.14
CA ARG A 28 5.22 4.87 6.71
C ARG A 28 5.52 4.98 5.23
N HIS A 29 6.30 4.05 4.69
CA HIS A 29 6.58 4.02 3.26
C HIS A 29 5.30 3.74 2.46
N ALA A 30 4.49 2.77 2.89
CA ALA A 30 3.20 2.47 2.28
C ALA A 30 2.25 3.68 2.28
N GLU A 31 2.19 4.44 3.37
CA GLU A 31 1.41 5.70 3.44
C GLU A 31 1.92 6.75 2.45
N THR A 32 3.24 6.91 2.36
CA THR A 32 3.87 7.88 1.45
C THR A 32 3.56 7.55 0.01
N VAL A 33 3.73 6.27 -0.38
CA VAL A 33 3.39 5.80 -1.73
C VAL A 33 1.90 6.01 -2.02
N ALA A 34 1.00 5.71 -1.08
CA ALA A 34 -0.43 5.93 -1.27
C ALA A 34 -0.75 7.40 -1.59
N ARG A 35 -0.16 8.36 -0.86
CA ARG A 35 -0.34 9.80 -1.08
C ARG A 35 0.21 10.24 -2.42
N GLU A 36 1.47 9.91 -2.72
CA GLU A 36 2.12 10.29 -3.99
C GLU A 36 1.34 9.79 -5.21
N ARG A 37 0.83 8.55 -5.13
CA ARG A 37 0.10 7.94 -6.26
C ARG A 37 -1.31 8.47 -6.39
N PHE A 38 -1.99 8.73 -5.28
CA PHE A 38 -3.29 9.40 -5.29
C PHE A 38 -3.18 10.81 -5.91
N GLU A 39 -2.19 11.60 -5.50
CA GLU A 39 -1.94 12.94 -6.05
C GLU A 39 -1.59 12.92 -7.54
N ALA A 40 -0.93 11.86 -8.00
CA ALA A 40 -0.63 11.65 -9.41
C ALA A 40 -1.78 10.99 -10.21
N GLY A 41 -2.95 10.75 -9.59
CA GLY A 41 -4.16 10.25 -10.26
C GLY A 41 -4.19 8.75 -10.57
N PHE A 42 -3.33 7.95 -9.93
CA PHE A 42 -3.31 6.50 -10.11
C PHE A 42 -4.45 5.80 -9.38
N ASP A 43 -5.03 4.75 -9.99
CA ASP A 43 -6.03 3.92 -9.35
C ASP A 43 -5.43 2.99 -8.27
N LEU A 44 -6.24 2.65 -7.27
CA LEU A 44 -5.85 1.75 -6.18
C LEU A 44 -5.35 0.38 -6.69
N THR A 45 -5.95 -0.17 -7.74
CA THR A 45 -5.59 -1.46 -8.33
C THR A 45 -4.18 -1.42 -8.89
N GLU A 46 -3.82 -0.33 -9.57
CA GLU A 46 -2.49 -0.13 -10.13
C GLU A 46 -1.43 0.00 -9.03
N ILE A 47 -1.77 0.69 -7.94
CA ILE A 47 -0.86 0.85 -6.79
C ILE A 47 -0.64 -0.51 -6.08
N GLN A 48 -1.71 -1.30 -5.89
CA GLN A 48 -1.61 -2.63 -5.26
C GLN A 48 -0.86 -3.65 -6.13
N THR A 49 -0.89 -3.50 -7.46
CA THR A 49 -0.20 -4.41 -8.38
C THR A 49 1.31 -4.46 -8.09
N ALA A 50 1.92 -3.34 -7.69
CA ALA A 50 3.33 -3.32 -7.32
C ALA A 50 3.64 -4.16 -6.07
N PHE A 51 2.74 -4.19 -5.10
CA PHE A 51 2.85 -5.05 -3.92
C PHE A 51 2.72 -6.53 -4.28
N ASN A 52 1.74 -6.88 -5.13
CA ASN A 52 1.56 -8.26 -5.58
C ASN A 52 2.81 -8.79 -6.29
N VAL A 53 3.37 -8.00 -7.21
CA VAL A 53 4.60 -8.38 -7.93
C VAL A 53 5.76 -8.59 -6.95
N LEU A 54 5.93 -7.71 -5.96
CA LEU A 54 6.99 -7.90 -4.96
C LEU A 54 6.77 -9.18 -4.14
N GLU A 55 5.54 -9.41 -3.70
CA GLU A 55 5.14 -10.56 -2.90
C GLU A 55 5.43 -11.88 -3.63
N GLU A 56 5.01 -12.00 -4.89
CA GLU A 56 5.29 -13.17 -5.74
C GLU A 56 6.80 -13.43 -5.91
N ARG A 57 7.60 -12.37 -6.07
CA ARG A 57 9.05 -12.48 -6.23
C ARG A 57 9.73 -12.91 -4.93
N ILE A 58 9.27 -12.41 -3.78
CA ILE A 58 9.78 -12.84 -2.49
C ILE A 58 9.40 -14.30 -2.23
N TRP A 59 8.15 -14.71 -2.49
CA TRP A 59 7.73 -16.11 -2.35
C TRP A 59 8.59 -17.05 -3.20
N SER A 60 8.81 -16.70 -4.47
CA SER A 60 9.67 -17.48 -5.36
C SER A 60 11.09 -17.61 -4.81
N ALA A 61 11.64 -16.53 -4.24
CA ALA A 61 12.97 -16.54 -3.63
C ALA A 61 13.01 -17.38 -2.34
N LEU A 62 11.99 -17.33 -1.49
CA LEU A 62 11.92 -18.14 -0.27
C LEU A 62 11.92 -19.63 -0.60
N VAL A 63 11.06 -20.05 -1.52
CA VAL A 63 10.94 -21.46 -1.95
C VAL A 63 12.24 -21.97 -2.58
N ALA A 64 12.95 -21.12 -3.32
CA ALA A 64 14.18 -21.52 -3.99
C ALA A 64 15.41 -21.62 -3.05
N ASN A 65 15.41 -20.94 -1.90
CA ASN A 65 16.62 -20.73 -1.10
C ASN A 65 16.54 -21.23 0.36
N LEU A 66 15.35 -21.60 0.86
CA LEU A 66 15.18 -22.03 2.25
C LEU A 66 14.87 -23.53 2.35
N ALA A 67 15.30 -24.13 3.46
CA ALA A 67 14.91 -25.48 3.82
C ALA A 67 13.41 -25.54 4.18
N GLN A 68 12.79 -26.71 3.99
CA GLN A 68 11.35 -26.89 4.15
C GLN A 68 10.85 -26.54 5.56
N GLU A 69 11.69 -26.78 6.57
CA GLU A 69 11.43 -26.50 7.98
C GLU A 69 11.39 -25.00 8.29
N GLU A 70 12.08 -24.18 7.48
CA GLU A 70 12.17 -22.73 7.65
C GLU A 70 11.10 -21.99 6.84
N LEU A 71 10.58 -22.60 5.77
CA LEU A 71 9.60 -21.98 4.87
C LEU A 71 8.36 -21.48 5.61
N ALA A 72 7.74 -22.31 6.46
CA ALA A 72 6.51 -21.93 7.15
C ALA A 72 6.70 -20.66 8.00
N ARG A 73 7.84 -20.55 8.70
CA ARG A 73 8.17 -19.37 9.50
C ARG A 73 8.44 -18.16 8.61
N ALA A 74 9.21 -18.33 7.54
CA ALA A 74 9.54 -17.25 6.62
C ALA A 74 8.30 -16.68 5.92
N PHE A 75 7.42 -17.57 5.42
CA PHE A 75 6.13 -17.18 4.83
C PHE A 75 5.25 -16.42 5.84
N GLY A 76 5.15 -16.90 7.08
CA GLY A 76 4.38 -16.22 8.12
C GLY A 76 4.89 -14.79 8.40
N LEU A 77 6.21 -14.62 8.52
CA LEU A 77 6.83 -13.31 8.78
C LEU A 77 6.68 -12.35 7.59
N VAL A 78 7.04 -12.80 6.40
CA VAL A 78 6.98 -11.98 5.18
C VAL A 78 5.54 -11.65 4.82
N GLY A 79 4.63 -12.63 4.86
CA GLY A 79 3.21 -12.42 4.56
C GLY A 79 2.57 -11.43 5.53
N THR A 80 2.92 -11.49 6.83
CA THR A 80 2.46 -10.50 7.81
C THR A 80 2.96 -9.09 7.48
N ALA A 81 4.25 -8.95 7.16
CA ALA A 81 4.83 -7.65 6.85
C ALA A 81 4.24 -7.04 5.57
N LEU A 82 4.19 -7.81 4.48
CA LEU A 82 3.65 -7.36 3.20
C LEU A 82 2.14 -7.07 3.29
N GLY A 83 1.38 -7.94 3.95
CA GLY A 83 -0.05 -7.75 4.20
C GLY A 83 -0.32 -6.46 4.97
N ALA A 84 0.39 -6.22 6.07
CA ALA A 84 0.25 -4.99 6.85
C ALA A 84 0.60 -3.73 6.03
N GLY A 85 1.62 -3.80 5.18
CA GLY A 85 1.97 -2.71 4.26
C GLY A 85 0.87 -2.44 3.23
N LYS A 86 0.33 -3.48 2.61
CA LYS A 86 -0.73 -3.39 1.61
C LYS A 86 -2.04 -2.86 2.20
N ASP A 87 -2.41 -3.32 3.40
CA ASP A 87 -3.57 -2.83 4.13
C ASP A 87 -3.43 -1.35 4.49
N ARG A 88 -2.24 -0.93 4.95
CA ARG A 88 -1.96 0.47 5.25
C ARG A 88 -2.06 1.36 4.01
N LEU A 89 -1.54 0.89 2.88
CA LEU A 89 -1.62 1.57 1.60
C LEU A 89 -3.09 1.77 1.19
N ALA A 90 -3.88 0.70 1.21
CA ALA A 90 -5.30 0.73 0.84
C ALA A 90 -6.11 1.65 1.77
N ALA A 91 -5.93 1.52 3.09
CA ALA A 91 -6.62 2.35 4.07
C ALA A 91 -6.30 3.85 3.89
N THR A 92 -5.03 4.18 3.59
CA THR A 92 -4.61 5.56 3.32
C THR A 92 -5.26 6.10 2.06
N TYR A 93 -5.22 5.32 0.97
CA TYR A 93 -5.84 5.71 -0.30
C TYR A 93 -7.34 5.96 -0.15
N VAL A 94 -8.07 5.03 0.48
CA VAL A 94 -9.51 5.18 0.73
C VAL A 94 -9.80 6.44 1.56
N SER A 95 -8.99 6.72 2.59
CA SER A 95 -9.14 7.95 3.37
C SER A 95 -8.98 9.21 2.53
N LEU A 96 -8.04 9.23 1.58
CA LEU A 96 -7.83 10.36 0.67
C LEU A 96 -9.01 10.53 -0.30
N VAL A 97 -9.51 9.44 -0.88
CA VAL A 97 -10.72 9.46 -1.72
C VAL A 97 -11.90 10.03 -0.95
N SER A 98 -12.15 9.55 0.27
CA SER A 98 -13.26 10.04 1.10
C SER A 98 -13.14 11.54 1.42
N ARG A 99 -11.92 12.04 1.67
CA ARG A 99 -11.68 13.48 1.91
C ARG A 99 -11.78 14.34 0.65
N GLY A 100 -11.37 13.81 -0.50
CA GLY A 100 -11.48 14.47 -1.81
C GLY A 100 -12.92 14.53 -2.32
N GLY A 101 -13.70 13.48 -2.12
CA GLY A 101 -15.12 13.40 -2.49
C GLY A 101 -16.01 14.39 -1.73
N ILE A 102 -15.67 14.72 -0.48
CA ILE A 102 -16.40 15.73 0.33
C ILE A 102 -16.16 17.16 -0.20
N ARG A 103 -15.04 17.45 -0.88
CA ARG A 103 -14.77 18.77 -1.47
C ARG A 103 -15.46 19.01 -2.82
N SER A 104 -16.02 17.98 -3.45
CA SER A 104 -16.67 18.08 -4.77
C SER A 104 -18.18 18.35 -4.69
N LEU A 105 -18.80 18.28 -3.52
CA LEU A 105 -20.23 18.49 -3.35
C LEU A 105 -20.46 19.60 -2.32
N ASP A 106 -20.44 20.85 -2.77
CA ASP A 106 -21.13 21.92 -2.04
C ASP A 106 -22.64 21.73 -2.22
N LEU A 107 -23.22 20.81 -1.43
CA LEU A 107 -24.66 20.56 -1.39
C LEU A 107 -25.44 21.79 -0.94
N SER A 108 -24.80 22.82 -0.40
CA SER A 108 -25.42 24.10 -0.08
C SER A 108 -25.92 24.84 -1.34
N ALA A 109 -25.44 24.48 -2.53
CA ALA A 109 -25.99 24.97 -3.80
C ALA A 109 -27.34 24.29 -4.14
N LEU A 110 -27.55 23.04 -3.76
CA LEU A 110 -28.81 22.30 -3.98
C LEU A 110 -29.96 22.82 -3.11
N PHE A 111 -29.66 23.36 -1.92
CA PHE A 111 -30.67 23.91 -1.00
C PHE A 111 -30.94 25.41 -1.17
N ARG A 112 -30.29 26.07 -2.14
CA ARG A 112 -30.44 27.52 -2.38
C ARG A 112 -31.45 27.90 -3.47
N GLY A 113 -32.19 26.95 -4.04
CA GLY A 113 -33.15 27.25 -5.11
C GLY A 113 -34.35 26.32 -5.17
N THR A 114 -35.36 26.58 -4.33
CA THR A 114 -36.81 26.40 -4.61
C THR A 114 -37.62 27.31 -3.68
N ALA A 115 -37.26 28.59 -3.62
CA ALA A 115 -38.12 29.63 -3.07
C ALA A 115 -38.29 30.68 -4.15
N ASP A 116 -39.04 30.32 -5.20
CA ASP A 116 -39.77 31.23 -6.08
C ASP A 116 -40.56 30.36 -7.08
N GLY A 117 -41.89 30.42 -6.97
CA GLY A 117 -42.86 29.66 -7.74
C GLY A 117 -44.14 29.40 -6.97
#